data_AF-A0ABD0Y171-F1
#
_entry.id   AF-A0ABD0Y171-F1
#
_cell.length_a   1.000
_cell.length_b   1.000
_cell.length_c   1.000
_cell.angle_alpha   90.00
_cell.angle_beta   90.00
_cell.angle_gamma   90.00
#
_symmetry.space_group_name_H-M   'P 1'
#
loop_
_entity.id
_entity.type
_entity.pdbx_description
1 polymer ?
#
loop_
_entity_poly.entity_id
_entity_poly.type
_entity_poly.pdbx_seq_one_letter_code
_entity_poly.pdbx_strand_id
1 'polypeptide(L)'
;MEVGTDLKFVPFDSIVDPSFWHKLSQLKLEVDKLEEKERTLWGLFLLSNISTFHLDFSSFNRQCEHKLNSTEYTTLKYLSQMGHNITSPLLTMEGKLINFNTSEAFKRFDKNSILENQGLEIQRAIEDGSALKNPEILNKFILITFAVS
;
A
#
# COMPACT_ATOMS: atom_id res chain seq x y z
N MET A 1 34.54 -26.93 -3.26
CA MET A 1 33.08 -26.77 -3.14
C MET A 1 32.83 -25.50 -2.36
N GLU A 2 32.41 -24.44 -3.03
CA GLU A 2 31.91 -23.26 -2.32
C GLU A 2 30.61 -23.66 -1.60
N VAL A 3 30.55 -23.41 -0.29
CA VAL A 3 29.33 -23.57 0.49
C VAL A 3 28.39 -22.48 0.00
N GLY A 4 27.36 -22.86 -0.74
CA GLY A 4 26.34 -21.92 -1.21
C GLY A 4 25.72 -21.22 -0.01
N THR A 5 25.80 -19.89 0.01
CA THR A 5 25.14 -19.07 1.03
C THR A 5 23.65 -18.98 0.74
N ASP A 6 22.82 -19.16 1.76
CA ASP A 6 21.37 -19.00 1.66
C ASP A 6 20.99 -17.60 1.16
N LEU A 7 20.11 -17.54 0.17
CA LEU A 7 19.52 -16.28 -0.30
C LEU A 7 18.66 -15.66 0.81
N LYS A 8 18.92 -14.39 1.14
CA LYS A 8 18.17 -13.63 2.13
C LYS A 8 17.41 -12.49 1.46
N PHE A 9 16.20 -12.24 1.94
CA PHE A 9 15.37 -11.12 1.52
C PHE A 9 15.43 -10.00 2.57
N VAL A 10 15.36 -8.75 2.12
CA VAL A 10 15.28 -7.57 2.99
C VAL A 10 13.80 -7.26 3.24
N PRO A 11 13.37 -7.04 4.50
CA PRO A 11 11.99 -6.66 4.79
C PRO A 11 11.69 -5.26 4.23
N PHE A 12 10.40 -5.01 3.97
CA PHE A 12 9.94 -3.67 3.59
C PHE A 12 9.69 -2.82 4.83
N ASP A 13 10.12 -1.55 4.76
CA ASP A 13 9.79 -0.54 5.76
C ASP A 13 8.63 0.33 5.25
N SER A 14 7.54 0.40 6.00
CA SER A 14 6.38 1.24 5.67
C SER A 14 6.47 2.61 6.35
N ILE A 15 6.26 3.68 5.58
CA ILE A 15 6.22 5.07 6.02
C ILE A 15 4.85 5.63 5.65
N VAL A 16 4.10 6.09 6.65
CA VAL A 16 2.76 6.66 6.46
C VAL A 16 2.77 8.12 6.86
N ASP A 17 2.58 9.00 5.90
CA ASP A 17 2.54 10.45 6.10
C ASP A 17 1.29 10.85 6.91
N PRO A 18 1.35 11.85 7.80
CA PRO A 18 0.20 12.32 8.56
C PRO A 18 -1.04 12.67 7.70
N SER A 19 -0.84 13.17 6.48
CA SER A 19 -1.92 13.47 5.53
C SER A 19 -2.77 12.25 5.19
N PHE A 20 -2.20 11.05 5.21
CA PHE A 20 -2.92 9.80 5.03
C PHE A 20 -3.99 9.63 6.10
N TRP A 21 -3.62 9.81 7.37
CA TRP A 21 -4.55 9.64 8.51
C TRP A 21 -5.63 10.70 8.53
N HIS A 22 -5.29 11.96 8.22
CA HIS A 22 -6.28 13.02 8.05
C HIS A 22 -7.31 12.66 6.98
N LYS A 23 -6.86 12.15 5.83
CA LYS A 23 -7.75 11.75 4.75
C LYS A 23 -8.59 10.53 5.13
N LEU A 24 -8.01 9.54 5.82
CA LEU A 24 -8.73 8.37 6.31
C LEU A 24 -9.85 8.76 7.28
N SER A 25 -9.58 9.65 8.23
CA SER A 25 -10.60 10.13 9.18
C SER A 25 -11.73 10.89 8.47
N GLN A 26 -11.39 11.72 7.49
CA GLN A 26 -12.40 12.40 6.66
C GLN A 26 -13.29 11.38 5.92
N LEU A 27 -12.69 10.39 5.25
CA LEU A 27 -13.44 9.34 4.54
C LEU A 27 -14.28 8.50 5.49
N LYS A 28 -13.77 8.19 6.69
CA LYS A 28 -14.52 7.46 7.70
C LYS A 28 -15.77 8.22 8.15
N LEU A 29 -15.68 9.53 8.35
CA LEU A 29 -16.81 10.35 8.79
C LEU A 29 -17.83 10.62 7.67
N GLU A 30 -17.34 10.94 6.48
CA GLU A 30 -18.18 11.43 5.38
C GLU A 30 -18.75 10.29 4.51
N VAL A 31 -17.97 9.22 4.30
CA VAL A 31 -18.28 8.15 3.34
C VAL A 31 -18.63 6.85 4.07
N ASP A 32 -17.71 6.30 4.85
CA ASP A 32 -17.87 4.95 5.41
C ASP A 32 -18.83 4.92 6.60
N LYS A 33 -18.85 5.98 7.41
CA LYS A 33 -19.66 6.13 8.63
C LYS A 33 -19.46 4.94 9.57
N LEU A 34 -20.43 4.03 9.61
CA LEU A 34 -20.41 2.82 10.43
C LEU A 34 -20.04 1.56 9.63
N GLU A 35 -19.94 1.66 8.31
CA GLU A 35 -19.62 0.53 7.44
C GLU A 35 -18.12 0.21 7.51
N GLU A 36 -17.80 -1.05 7.81
CA GLU A 36 -16.44 -1.57 7.69
C GLU A 36 -16.29 -2.19 6.29
N LYS A 37 -15.79 -1.39 5.34
CA LYS A 37 -15.56 -1.82 3.95
C LYS A 37 -14.08 -1.89 3.63
N GLU A 38 -13.69 -2.91 2.85
CA GLU A 38 -12.36 -2.95 2.23
C GLU A 38 -12.26 -1.82 1.19
N ARG A 39 -11.15 -1.10 1.21
CA ARG A 39 -10.87 -0.02 0.25
C ARG A 39 -9.57 -0.27 -0.49
N THR A 40 -9.58 -0.12 -1.82
CA THR A 40 -8.35 -0.15 -2.60
C THR A 40 -7.48 1.06 -2.29
N LEU A 41 -6.19 0.84 -2.08
CA LEU A 41 -5.16 1.85 -1.91
C LEU A 41 -4.06 1.73 -2.95
N TRP A 42 -3.37 2.83 -3.19
CA TRP A 42 -2.19 2.92 -4.04
C TRP A 42 -1.01 3.41 -3.22
N GLY A 43 -0.02 2.55 -3.03
CA GLY A 43 1.20 2.92 -2.34
C GLY A 43 2.35 3.18 -3.30
N LEU A 44 3.31 3.98 -2.82
CA LEU A 44 4.49 4.38 -3.56
C LEU A 44 5.69 3.58 -3.05
N PHE A 45 6.35 2.87 -3.96
CA PHE A 45 7.50 2.03 -3.67
C PHE A 45 8.76 2.60 -4.30
N LEU A 46 9.77 2.87 -3.47
CA LEU A 46 11.07 3.39 -3.92
C LEU A 46 12.10 2.26 -3.95
N LEU A 47 12.58 1.92 -5.15
CA LEU A 47 13.70 0.98 -5.33
C LEU A 47 15.04 1.69 -5.07
N SER A 48 15.31 1.97 -3.80
CA SER A 48 16.63 2.44 -3.36
C SER A 48 17.39 1.32 -2.64
N ASN A 49 18.56 1.63 -2.09
CA ASN A 49 19.28 0.70 -1.20
C ASN A 49 18.45 0.28 0.04
N ILE A 50 17.32 0.96 0.27
CA ILE A 50 16.32 0.64 1.30
C ILE A 50 14.98 0.45 0.59
N SER A 51 14.35 -0.71 0.81
CA SER A 51 13.02 -1.05 0.28
C SER A 51 11.94 -0.35 1.11
N THR A 52 11.64 0.91 0.76
CA THR A 52 10.65 1.72 1.49
C THR A 52 9.33 1.83 0.75
N PHE A 53 8.25 1.74 1.51
CA PHE A 53 6.88 1.81 1.05
C PHE A 53 6.18 3.01 1.68
N HIS A 54 5.69 3.93 0.85
CA HIS A 54 5.14 5.22 1.28
C HIS A 54 3.65 5.32 1.01
N LEU A 55 2.92 5.85 1.98
CA LEU A 55 1.50 6.18 1.90
C LEU A 55 1.26 7.63 2.30
N ASP A 56 0.47 8.34 1.49
CA ASP A 56 0.05 9.72 1.75
C ASP A 56 -1.44 9.90 1.38
N PHE A 57 -1.98 11.11 1.46
CA PHE A 57 -3.38 11.36 1.10
C PHE A 57 -3.74 10.96 -0.34
N SER A 58 -2.77 10.89 -1.26
CA SER A 58 -2.99 10.51 -2.66
C SER A 58 -3.22 9.00 -2.83
N SER A 59 -2.84 8.20 -1.83
CA SER A 59 -3.03 6.75 -1.82
C SER A 59 -4.49 6.31 -1.95
N PHE A 60 -5.45 7.18 -1.63
CA PHE A 60 -6.88 6.92 -1.77
C PHE A 60 -7.41 7.11 -3.20
N ASN A 61 -6.62 7.67 -4.12
CA ASN A 61 -7.05 8.02 -5.47
C ASN A 61 -6.02 7.55 -6.51
N ARG A 62 -6.38 6.54 -7.34
CA ARG A 62 -5.54 6.09 -8.48
C ARG A 62 -5.20 7.23 -9.45
N GLN A 63 -6.11 8.21 -9.56
CA GLN A 63 -6.10 9.32 -10.51
C GLN A 63 -5.82 10.67 -9.85
N CYS A 64 -5.01 10.72 -8.78
CA CYS A 64 -4.49 11.98 -8.26
C CYS A 64 -3.49 12.60 -9.26
N GLU A 65 -4.00 13.07 -10.40
CA GLU A 65 -3.24 13.87 -11.36
C GLU A 65 -3.79 15.28 -11.56
N HIS A 66 -5.01 15.66 -11.13
CA HIS A 66 -5.48 16.99 -11.56
C HIS A 66 -6.47 17.81 -10.74
N LYS A 67 -6.99 17.40 -9.58
CA LYS A 67 -7.95 18.24 -8.84
C LYS A 67 -7.86 18.10 -7.32
N LEU A 68 -6.85 18.73 -6.72
CA LEU A 68 -6.96 19.21 -5.35
C LEU A 68 -6.47 20.65 -5.30
N ASN A 69 -7.36 21.53 -4.86
CA ASN A 69 -7.13 22.97 -4.74
C ASN A 69 -6.23 23.31 -3.53
N SER A 70 -5.41 22.35 -3.08
CA SER A 70 -4.46 22.50 -1.98
C SER A 70 -3.09 22.09 -2.52
N THR A 71 -2.29 23.08 -2.92
CA THR A 71 -0.86 22.97 -3.22
C THR A 71 -0.44 21.70 -3.96
N GLU A 72 -0.45 21.79 -5.30
CA GLU A 72 0.01 20.83 -6.31
C GLU A 72 1.45 20.29 -6.12
N TYR A 73 2.11 20.64 -5.01
CA TYR A 73 3.55 20.52 -4.78
C TYR A 73 3.96 19.52 -3.69
N THR A 74 3.02 18.79 -3.07
CA THR A 74 3.31 18.06 -1.80
C THR A 74 3.28 16.54 -1.87
N THR A 75 2.84 15.92 -2.98
CA THR A 75 2.87 14.46 -3.08
C THR A 75 4.28 13.97 -3.41
N LEU A 76 4.67 12.84 -2.80
CA LEU A 76 5.96 12.20 -3.09
C LEU A 76 6.09 11.87 -4.59
N LYS A 77 4.98 11.50 -5.24
CA LYS A 77 4.92 11.27 -6.69
C LYS A 77 5.34 12.53 -7.47
N TYR A 78 4.77 13.69 -7.17
CA TYR A 78 5.12 14.95 -7.84
C TYR A 78 6.56 15.40 -7.53
N LEU A 79 6.96 15.36 -6.25
CA LEU A 79 8.31 15.73 -5.84
C LEU A 79 9.38 14.86 -6.50
N SER A 80 9.10 13.56 -6.69
CA SER A 80 10.00 12.65 -7.39
C SER A 80 10.16 12.95 -8.88
N GLN A 81 9.19 13.63 -9.48
CA GLN A 81 9.19 14.00 -10.90
C GLN A 81 9.82 15.37 -11.17
N MET A 82 9.91 16.24 -10.15
CA MET A 82 10.24 17.67 -10.32
C MET A 82 11.70 18.04 -9.99
N GLY A 83 12.45 17.21 -9.28
CA GLY A 83 13.77 17.63 -8.76
C GLY A 83 14.76 16.51 -8.55
N HIS A 84 15.87 16.60 -9.31
CA HIS A 84 17.11 15.85 -9.17
C HIS A 84 17.09 14.39 -9.67
N ASN A 85 18.29 13.94 -10.06
CA ASN A 85 18.65 12.61 -10.56
C ASN A 85 18.25 11.48 -9.59
N ILE A 86 16.96 11.28 -9.32
CA ILE A 86 16.49 10.08 -8.64
C ILE A 86 16.75 8.94 -9.63
N THR A 87 17.89 8.27 -9.42
CA THR A 87 18.35 7.18 -10.27
C THR A 87 17.51 5.91 -10.06
N SER A 88 16.65 5.94 -9.03
CA SER A 88 15.80 4.84 -8.59
C SER A 88 14.37 4.97 -9.12
N PRO A 89 13.83 3.95 -9.78
CA PRO A 89 12.44 3.97 -10.24
C PRO A 89 11.48 4.03 -9.04
N LEU A 90 10.55 4.98 -9.09
CA LEU A 90 9.38 5.02 -8.21
C LEU A 90 8.26 4.20 -8.87
N LEU A 91 7.79 3.18 -8.17
CA LEU A 91 6.73 2.30 -8.63
C LEU A 91 5.46 2.47 -7.80
N THR A 92 4.31 2.24 -8.42
CA THR A 92 3.03 2.17 -7.72
C THR A 92 2.69 0.72 -7.41
N MET A 93 2.19 0.47 -6.21
CA MET A 93 1.71 -0.83 -5.77
C MET A 93 0.24 -0.71 -5.38
N GLU A 94 -0.61 -1.62 -5.85
CA GLU A 94 -2.00 -1.71 -5.40
C GLU A 94 -2.06 -2.45 -4.05
N GLY A 95 -2.95 -2.03 -3.17
CA GLY A 95 -3.21 -2.73 -1.92
C GLY A 95 -4.62 -2.52 -1.40
N LYS A 96 -4.87 -3.11 -0.23
CA LYS A 96 -6.18 -3.06 0.45
C LYS A 96 -6.06 -2.44 1.82
N LEU A 97 -7.01 -1.59 2.17
CA LEU A 97 -7.22 -1.04 3.51
C LEU A 97 -8.42 -1.71 4.16
N ILE A 98 -8.21 -2.22 5.37
CA ILE A 98 -9.25 -2.74 6.25
C ILE A 98 -9.22 -1.90 7.52
N ASN A 99 -10.24 -1.06 7.70
CA ASN A 99 -10.33 -0.18 8.87
C ASN A 99 -11.46 -0.62 9.80
N PHE A 100 -11.12 -0.99 11.02
CA PHE A 100 -12.09 -1.40 12.03
C PHE A 100 -12.63 -0.21 12.82
N ASN A 101 -13.88 -0.34 13.27
CA ASN A 101 -14.54 0.63 14.15
C ASN A 101 -14.25 0.39 15.63
N THR A 102 -13.86 -0.83 16.00
CA THR A 102 -13.59 -1.19 17.41
C THR A 102 -12.22 -1.82 17.57
N SER A 103 -11.58 -1.56 18.71
CA SER A 103 -10.27 -2.13 19.02
C SER A 103 -10.35 -3.65 19.18
N GLU A 104 -11.51 -4.12 19.64
CA GLU A 104 -11.81 -5.53 19.90
C GLU A 104 -11.96 -6.31 18.60
N ALA A 105 -12.59 -5.72 17.57
CA ALA A 105 -12.68 -6.33 16.24
C ALA A 105 -11.28 -6.42 15.60
N PHE A 106 -10.51 -5.33 15.65
CA PHE A 106 -9.13 -5.32 15.15
C PHE A 106 -8.24 -6.39 15.81
N LYS A 107 -8.37 -6.59 17.12
CA LYS A 107 -7.58 -7.60 17.87
C LYS A 107 -8.02 -9.03 17.59
N ARG A 108 -9.33 -9.26 17.39
CA ARG A 108 -9.90 -10.58 17.10
C ARG A 108 -9.75 -11.00 15.64
N PHE A 109 -9.36 -10.06 14.78
CA PHE A 109 -9.22 -10.31 13.36
C PHE A 109 -8.10 -11.30 13.06
N ASP A 110 -8.43 -12.33 12.29
CA ASP A 110 -7.47 -13.36 11.88
C ASP A 110 -6.59 -12.86 10.73
N LYS A 111 -5.44 -12.29 11.12
CA LYS A 111 -4.43 -11.80 10.19
C LYS A 111 -3.81 -12.92 9.36
N ASN A 112 -3.74 -14.14 9.89
CA ASN A 112 -3.13 -15.27 9.19
C ASN A 112 -4.03 -15.69 8.02
N SER A 113 -5.34 -15.76 8.23
CA SER A 113 -6.29 -16.09 7.17
C SER A 113 -6.16 -15.15 5.97
N ILE A 114 -5.96 -13.85 6.19
CA ILE A 114 -5.74 -12.90 5.10
C ILE A 114 -4.42 -13.16 4.36
N LEU A 115 -3.34 -13.36 5.10
CA LEU A 115 -2.03 -13.62 4.51
C LEU A 115 -2.07 -14.90 3.68
N GLU A 116 -2.72 -15.95 4.18
CA GLU A 116 -2.95 -17.21 3.46
C GLU A 116 -3.77 -16.99 2.19
N ASN A 117 -4.88 -16.24 2.28
CA ASN A 117 -5.71 -15.94 1.11
C ASN A 117 -4.95 -15.16 0.04
N GLN A 118 -4.10 -14.20 0.41
CA GLN A 118 -3.24 -13.49 -0.53
C GLN A 118 -2.15 -14.39 -1.13
N GLY A 119 -1.56 -15.27 -0.32
CA GLY A 119 -0.61 -16.28 -0.79
C GLY A 119 -1.23 -17.20 -1.84
N LEU A 120 -2.47 -17.65 -1.61
CA LEU A 120 -3.23 -18.46 -2.57
C LEU A 120 -3.57 -17.69 -3.86
N GLU A 121 -3.87 -16.40 -3.76
CA GLU A 121 -4.13 -15.54 -4.93
C GLU A 121 -2.87 -15.43 -5.81
N ILE A 122 -1.71 -15.18 -5.19
CA ILE A 122 -0.42 -15.13 -5.86
C ILE A 122 -0.07 -16.50 -6.47
N GLN A 123 -0.25 -17.58 -5.72
CA GLN A 123 0.02 -18.94 -6.20
C GLN A 123 -0.81 -19.26 -7.43
N ARG A 124 -2.12 -19.02 -7.39
CA ARG A 124 -3.02 -19.24 -8.53
C ARG A 124 -2.60 -18.42 -9.74
N ALA A 125 -2.23 -17.15 -9.52
CA ALA A 125 -1.81 -16.28 -10.61
C ALA A 125 -0.51 -16.75 -11.29
N ILE A 126 0.38 -17.40 -10.54
CA ILE A 126 1.58 -18.04 -11.08
C ILE A 126 1.21 -19.30 -11.86
N GLU A 127 0.36 -20.16 -11.29
CA GLU A 127 -0.05 -21.44 -11.87
C GLU A 127 -0.84 -21.28 -13.18
N ASP A 128 -1.75 -20.31 -13.26
CA ASP A 128 -2.58 -20.05 -14.43
C ASP A 128 -1.91 -19.13 -15.48
N GLY A 129 -0.71 -18.62 -15.18
CA GLY A 129 0.08 -17.74 -16.04
C GLY A 129 -0.44 -16.31 -16.13
N SER A 130 -1.44 -15.90 -15.35
CA SER A 130 -1.90 -14.51 -15.30
C SER A 130 -0.83 -13.55 -14.77
N ALA A 131 0.03 -14.00 -13.85
CA ALA A 131 1.18 -13.23 -13.37
C ALA A 131 2.20 -12.90 -14.47
N LEU A 132 2.30 -13.72 -15.52
CA LEU A 132 3.16 -13.44 -16.68
C LEU A 132 2.60 -12.30 -17.54
N LYS A 133 1.27 -12.15 -17.56
CA LYS A 133 0.56 -11.09 -18.29
C LYS A 133 0.50 -9.80 -17.48
N ASN A 134 0.28 -9.91 -16.17
CA ASN A 134 0.25 -8.80 -15.24
C ASN A 134 1.09 -9.10 -13.98
N PRO A 135 2.39 -8.77 -14.01
CA PRO A 135 3.29 -9.00 -12.88
C PRO A 135 2.92 -8.24 -11.60
N GLU A 136 2.13 -7.16 -11.69
CA GLU A 136 1.70 -6.37 -10.53
C GLU A 136 0.90 -7.20 -9.51
N ILE A 137 0.29 -8.30 -9.93
CA ILE A 137 -0.46 -9.21 -9.03
C ILE A 137 0.45 -9.80 -7.95
N LEU A 138 1.74 -9.97 -8.24
CA LEU A 138 2.73 -10.54 -7.32
C LEU A 138 3.15 -9.56 -6.23
N ASN A 139 2.92 -8.27 -6.45
CA ASN A 139 3.36 -7.21 -5.55
C ASN A 139 2.14 -6.43 -5.08
N LYS A 140 1.58 -6.86 -3.95
CA LYS A 140 0.43 -6.23 -3.29
C LYS A 140 0.71 -6.05 -1.81
N PHE A 141 0.00 -5.10 -1.19
CA PHE A 141 0.07 -4.90 0.25
C PHE A 141 -1.32 -4.85 0.89
N ILE A 142 -1.36 -5.09 2.21
CA ILE A 142 -2.56 -4.93 3.01
C ILE A 142 -2.22 -4.05 4.20
N LEU A 143 -3.05 -3.03 4.40
CA LEU A 143 -3.01 -2.14 5.55
C LEU A 143 -4.23 -2.41 6.43
N ILE A 144 -3.98 -2.85 7.66
CA ILE A 144 -5.03 -3.13 8.64
C ILE A 144 -4.94 -2.07 9.73
N THR A 145 -6.02 -1.31 9.93
CA THR A 145 -6.04 -0.19 10.86
C THR A 145 -7.22 -0.25 11.80
N PHE A 146 -7.09 0.45 12.92
CA PHE A 146 -8.20 0.83 13.78
C PHE A 146 -8.08 2.32 14.03
N ALA A 147 -9.11 3.06 13.63
CA ALA A 147 -9.20 4.50 13.88
C ALA A 147 -10.60 4.80 14.42
N VAL A 148 -10.65 5.36 15.62
CA VAL A 148 -11.88 5.91 16.21
C VAL A 148 -12.03 7.36 15.74
N SER A 149 -13.22 7.71 15.28
CA SER A 149 -13.62 9.10 15.02
C SER A 149 -13.73 9.89 16.31
#